data_AF-A0A7V2SR99-F1
#
_entry.id   AF-A0A7V2SR99-F1
#
_cell.length_a   1.000
_cell.length_b   1.000
_cell.length_c   1.000
_cell.angle_alpha   90.00
_cell.angle_beta   90.00
_cell.angle_gamma   90.00
#
_symmetry.space_group_name_H-M   'P 1'
#
loop_
_entity.id
_entity.type
_entity.pdbx_description
1 polymer ?
#
loop_
_entity_poly.entity_id
_entity_poly.type
_entity_poly.pdbx_seq_one_letter_code
_entity_poly.pdbx_strand_id
1 'polypeptide(L)'
;MNEMLFGVFPYIATTIFLLGSLYRYDREQYTWKANSSQLLSSKGMRLGSNLFHIGIILLFFGHLIGLVTPHDVYKHFISAEHKQILAMTAGGIFGTLCFIGMVILI
;
A
#
# COMPACT_ATOMS: atom_id res chain seq x y z
N MET A 1 18.17 5.40 19.00
CA MET A 1 17.08 4.69 18.31
C MET A 1 16.38 5.57 17.27
N ASN A 2 16.01 6.81 17.58
CA ASN A 2 15.35 7.74 16.64
C ASN A 2 16.11 7.91 15.30
N GLU A 3 17.38 8.33 15.37
CA GLU A 3 18.25 8.50 14.19
C GLU A 3 18.37 7.23 13.35
N MET A 4 18.49 6.08 14.00
CA MET A 4 18.58 4.80 13.30
C MET A 4 17.28 4.50 12.53
N LEU A 5 16.11 4.66 13.15
CA LEU A 5 14.82 4.25 12.58
C LEU A 5 14.26 5.24 11.54
N PHE A 6 14.45 6.54 11.73
CA PHE A 6 13.83 7.56 10.88
C PHE A 6 14.86 8.37 10.08
N GLY A 7 16.12 8.40 10.51
CA GLY A 7 17.21 9.01 9.77
C GLY A 7 17.83 8.04 8.77
N VAL A 8 18.28 6.86 9.22
CA VAL A 8 19.08 5.93 8.40
C VAL A 8 18.25 4.86 7.68
N PHE A 9 17.37 4.17 8.41
CA PHE A 9 16.64 3.01 7.90
C PHE A 9 15.82 3.25 6.62
N PRO A 10 15.14 4.40 6.43
CA PRO A 10 14.36 4.64 5.19
C PRO A 10 15.22 4.59 3.92
N TYR A 11 16.47 5.05 3.99
CA TYR A 11 17.40 5.01 2.86
C TYR A 11 17.88 3.60 2.56
N ILE A 12 18.16 2.80 3.59
CA ILE A 12 18.53 1.39 3.43
C ILE A 12 17.35 0.62 2.79
N ALA A 13 16.15 0.77 3.34
CA ALA A 13 14.94 0.11 2.85
C ALA A 13 14.66 0.48 1.38
N THR A 14 14.74 1.78 1.04
CA THR A 14 14.51 2.25 -0.33
C THR A 14 15.58 1.74 -1.30
N THR A 15 16.85 1.71 -0.88
CA THR A 15 17.95 1.20 -1.70
C THR A 15 17.76 -0.28 -2.02
N ILE A 16 17.44 -1.10 -1.02
CA ILE A 16 17.16 -2.52 -1.19
C ILE A 16 15.92 -2.73 -2.07
N PHE A 17 14.86 -1.95 -1.85
CA PHE A 17 13.63 -2.01 -2.65
C PHE A 17 13.91 -1.76 -4.14
N LEU A 18 14.61 -0.66 -4.48
CA LEU A 18 14.88 -0.29 -5.86
C LEU A 18 15.87 -1.25 -6.54
N LEU A 19 17.04 -1.48 -5.94
CA LEU A 19 18.07 -2.33 -6.54
C LEU A 19 17.66 -3.81 -6.57
N GLY A 20 17.02 -4.30 -5.50
CA GLY A 20 16.51 -5.66 -5.45
C GLY A 20 15.41 -5.91 -6.49
N SER A 21 14.51 -4.93 -6.69
CA SER A 21 13.49 -5.01 -7.74
C SER A 21 14.11 -5.01 -9.13
N LEU A 22 15.08 -4.12 -9.39
CA LEU A 22 15.77 -4.04 -10.68
C LEU A 22 16.55 -5.33 -10.98
N TYR A 23 17.33 -5.82 -10.02
CA TYR A 23 18.12 -7.05 -10.16
C TYR A 23 17.23 -8.26 -10.46
N ARG A 24 16.15 -8.43 -9.69
CA ARG A 24 15.19 -9.52 -9.90
C ARG A 24 14.49 -9.40 -11.26
N TYR A 25 14.16 -8.19 -11.68
CA TYR A 25 13.58 -7.95 -12.99
C TYR A 25 14.55 -8.36 -14.11
N ASP A 26 15.82 -7.95 -14.08
CA ASP A 26 16.77 -8.28 -15.14
C ASP A 26 17.12 -9.78 -15.19
N ARG A 27 17.29 -10.42 -14.03
CA ARG A 27 17.86 -11.77 -13.92
C ARG A 27 16.83 -12.88 -13.77
N GLU A 28 15.67 -12.60 -13.16
CA GLU A 28 14.75 -13.64 -12.66
C GLU A 28 13.30 -13.47 -13.15
N GLN A 29 13.11 -13.21 -14.45
CA GLN A 29 11.79 -13.04 -15.07
C GLN A 29 10.82 -14.22 -14.79
N TYR A 30 11.32 -15.46 -14.70
CA TYR A 30 10.46 -16.63 -14.40
C TYR A 30 9.81 -16.58 -13.00
N THR A 31 10.44 -15.90 -12.04
CA THR A 31 9.90 -15.73 -10.69
C THR A 31 8.97 -14.51 -10.57
N TRP A 32 8.90 -13.65 -11.60
CA TRP A 32 8.10 -12.42 -11.60
C TRP A 32 6.64 -12.69 -11.99
N LYS A 33 5.85 -13.20 -11.05
CA LYS A 33 4.43 -13.54 -11.25
C LYS A 33 3.64 -13.42 -9.95
N ALA A 34 2.32 -13.27 -10.08
CA ALA A 34 1.42 -13.09 -8.94
C ALA A 34 1.24 -14.33 -8.05
N ASN A 35 1.71 -15.51 -8.49
CA ASN A 35 1.57 -16.79 -7.77
C ASN A 35 0.14 -17.08 -7.29
N SER A 36 -0.84 -17.00 -8.20
CA SER A 36 -2.25 -17.24 -7.85
C SER A 36 -2.48 -18.65 -7.32
N SER A 37 -3.08 -18.75 -6.13
CA SER A 37 -3.49 -20.01 -5.49
C SER A 37 -4.95 -20.38 -5.76
N GLN A 38 -5.69 -19.55 -6.53
CA GLN A 38 -7.13 -19.71 -6.74
C GLN A 38 -7.51 -21.04 -7.42
N LEU A 39 -6.63 -21.59 -8.26
CA LEU A 39 -6.83 -22.90 -8.90
C LEU A 39 -6.76 -24.05 -7.88
N LEU A 40 -5.96 -23.90 -6.82
CA LEU A 40 -5.80 -24.91 -5.78
C LEU A 40 -6.93 -24.85 -4.75
N SER A 41 -7.40 -23.64 -4.42
CA SER A 41 -8.55 -23.42 -3.56
C SER A 41 -9.23 -22.11 -3.90
N SER A 42 -10.50 -22.19 -4.28
CA SER A 42 -11.32 -21.03 -4.62
C SER A 42 -12.20 -20.55 -3.47
N LYS A 43 -12.28 -21.31 -2.36
CA LYS A 43 -13.14 -21.01 -1.21
C LYS A 43 -12.71 -19.68 -0.58
N GLY A 44 -13.62 -18.71 -0.53
CA GLY A 44 -13.34 -17.38 0.03
C GLY A 44 -12.45 -16.48 -0.84
N MET A 45 -11.72 -17.04 -1.82
CA MET A 45 -10.72 -16.33 -2.61
C MET A 45 -11.28 -15.10 -3.34
N ARG A 46 -12.45 -15.23 -3.99
CA ARG A 46 -13.04 -14.10 -4.73
C ARG A 46 -13.44 -12.94 -3.82
N LEU A 47 -14.06 -13.25 -2.67
CA LEU A 47 -14.49 -12.22 -1.73
C LEU A 47 -13.28 -11.59 -1.03
N GLY A 48 -12.39 -12.42 -0.45
CA GLY A 48 -11.20 -11.98 0.26
C GLY A 48 -10.27 -11.17 -0.64
N SER A 49 -9.98 -11.66 -1.85
CA SER A 49 -9.12 -10.97 -2.82
C SER A 49 -9.70 -9.64 -3.25
N ASN A 50 -11.00 -9.56 -3.56
CA ASN A 50 -11.63 -8.30 -3.96
C ASN A 50 -11.63 -7.28 -2.82
N LEU A 51 -12.01 -7.67 -1.59
CA LEU A 51 -12.00 -6.79 -0.43
C LEU A 51 -10.59 -6.27 -0.11
N PHE A 52 -9.60 -7.17 -0.15
CA PHE A 52 -8.21 -6.82 0.08
C PHE A 52 -7.69 -5.83 -0.99
N HIS A 53 -7.83 -6.17 -2.26
CA HIS A 53 -7.26 -5.36 -3.35
C HIS A 53 -7.95 -4.00 -3.50
N ILE A 54 -9.28 -3.94 -3.39
CA ILE A 54 -9.99 -2.65 -3.41
C ILE A 54 -9.53 -1.78 -2.23
N GLY A 55 -9.42 -2.36 -1.03
CA GLY A 55 -8.95 -1.65 0.16
C GLY A 55 -7.51 -1.14 0.01
N ILE A 56 -6.56 -2.02 -0.33
CA ILE A 56 -5.14 -1.67 -0.37
C ILE A 56 -4.78 -0.70 -1.50
N ILE A 57 -5.44 -0.80 -2.66
CA ILE A 57 -5.21 0.13 -3.79
C ILE A 57 -5.66 1.54 -3.42
N LEU A 58 -6.86 1.67 -2.83
CA LEU A 58 -7.37 2.96 -2.41
C LEU A 58 -6.57 3.55 -1.24
N LEU A 59 -6.09 2.71 -0.32
CA LEU A 59 -5.14 3.13 0.71
C LEU A 59 -3.82 3.61 0.12
N PHE A 60 -3.27 2.89 -0.86
CA PHE A 60 -2.01 3.27 -1.51
C PHE A 60 -2.13 4.67 -2.13
N PHE A 61 -3.17 4.91 -2.93
CA PHE A 61 -3.38 6.25 -3.51
C PHE A 61 -3.71 7.31 -2.46
N GLY A 62 -4.46 6.95 -1.41
CA GLY A 62 -4.71 7.83 -0.27
C GLY A 62 -3.41 8.26 0.44
N HIS A 63 -2.48 7.35 0.67
CA HIS A 63 -1.17 7.65 1.27
C HIS A 63 -0.27 8.42 0.31
N LEU A 64 -0.22 8.01 -0.95
CA LEU A 64 0.61 8.65 -1.97
C LEU A 64 0.22 10.13 -2.14
N ILE A 65 -1.05 10.40 -2.38
CA ILE A 65 -1.57 11.77 -2.54
C ILE A 65 -1.56 12.49 -1.18
N GLY A 66 -1.83 11.76 -0.08
CA GLY A 66 -1.85 12.30 1.27
C GLY A 66 -0.51 12.86 1.74
N LEU A 67 0.57 12.11 1.52
CA LEU A 67 1.89 12.41 2.07
C LEU A 67 2.82 13.09 1.06
N VAL A 68 2.74 12.75 -0.22
CA VAL A 68 3.69 13.24 -1.24
C VAL A 68 3.22 14.55 -1.87
N THR A 69 1.91 14.87 -1.85
CA THR A 69 1.41 16.14 -2.41
C THR A 69 1.88 17.32 -1.55
N PRO A 70 2.62 18.30 -2.13
CA PRO A 70 3.10 19.47 -1.40
C PRO A 70 1.96 20.36 -0.89
N HIS A 71 2.16 21.00 0.26
CA HIS A 71 1.17 21.89 0.88
C HIS A 71 0.69 23.01 -0.07
N ASP A 72 1.59 23.58 -0.86
CA ASP A 72 1.26 24.68 -1.77
C ASP A 72 0.27 24.30 -2.89
N VAL A 73 0.22 23.02 -3.25
CA VAL A 73 -0.68 22.51 -4.29
C VAL A 73 -2.12 22.42 -3.76
N TYR A 74 -2.31 21.87 -2.56
CA TYR A 74 -3.66 21.57 -2.07
C TYR A 74 -4.28 22.64 -1.15
N LYS A 75 -3.49 23.58 -0.61
CA LYS A 75 -3.96 24.58 0.37
C LYS A 75 -5.16 25.42 -0.08
N HIS A 76 -5.35 25.62 -1.38
CA HIS A 76 -6.46 26.40 -1.94
C HIS A 76 -7.76 25.61 -2.04
N PHE A 77 -7.68 24.27 -1.99
CA PHE A 77 -8.83 23.38 -2.16
C PHE A 77 -9.28 22.74 -0.83
N ILE A 78 -8.33 22.41 0.03
CA ILE A 78 -8.58 21.69 1.28
C ILE A 78 -7.60 22.12 2.36
N SER A 79 -8.08 22.38 3.58
CA SER A 79 -7.18 22.63 4.71
C SER A 79 -6.50 21.33 5.17
N ALA A 80 -5.36 21.44 5.86
CA ALA A 80 -4.66 20.27 6.39
C ALA A 80 -5.53 19.43 7.34
N GLU A 81 -6.34 20.08 8.17
CA GLU A 81 -7.29 19.42 9.08
C GLU A 81 -8.37 18.63 8.32
N HIS A 82 -8.99 19.24 7.30
CA HIS A 82 -9.98 18.55 6.47
C HIS A 82 -9.35 17.37 5.70
N LYS A 83 -8.09 17.50 5.27
CA LYS A 83 -7.33 16.40 4.66
C LYS A 83 -7.11 15.25 5.64
N GLN A 84 -6.83 15.56 6.91
CA GLN A 84 -6.70 14.55 7.96
C GLN A 84 -8.04 13.85 8.26
N ILE A 85 -9.14 14.59 8.37
CA ILE A 85 -10.48 14.01 8.57
C ILE A 85 -10.85 13.09 7.40
N LEU A 86 -10.57 13.52 6.16
CA LEU A 86 -10.75 12.69 4.96
C LEU A 86 -9.90 11.42 5.06
N ALA A 87 -8.62 11.53 5.44
CA ALA A 87 -7.73 10.39 5.59
C ALA A 87 -8.21 9.42 6.67
N MET A 88 -8.71 9.91 7.81
CA MET A 88 -9.24 9.07 8.89
C MET A 88 -10.53 8.35 8.47
N THR A 89 -11.45 9.06 7.82
CA THR A 89 -12.76 8.50 7.42
C THR A 89 -12.62 7.54 6.25
N ALA A 90 -12.09 8.00 5.12
CA ALA A 90 -11.90 7.17 3.94
C ALA A 90 -10.86 6.07 4.19
N GLY A 91 -9.73 6.41 4.81
CA GLY A 91 -8.70 5.45 5.17
C GLY A 91 -9.18 4.42 6.20
N GLY A 92 -10.05 4.81 7.14
CA GLY A 92 -10.71 3.88 8.05
C GLY A 92 -11.58 2.87 7.31
N ILE A 93 -12.45 3.33 6.41
CA ILE A 93 -13.32 2.46 5.61
C ILE A 93 -12.51 1.48 4.75
N PHE A 94 -11.56 1.99 3.95
CA PHE A 94 -10.74 1.14 3.07
C PHE A 94 -9.76 0.26 3.85
N GLY A 95 -9.27 0.74 4.99
CA GLY A 95 -8.52 -0.02 5.99
C GLY A 95 -9.27 -1.23 6.52
N THR A 96 -10.53 -1.04 6.92
CA THR A 96 -11.38 -2.14 7.38
C THR A 96 -11.67 -3.14 6.26
N LEU A 97 -11.98 -2.69 5.04
CA LEU A 97 -12.16 -3.59 3.90
C LEU A 97 -10.89 -4.41 3.60
N CYS A 98 -9.73 -3.74 3.58
CA CYS A 98 -8.44 -4.37 3.40
C CYS A 98 -8.17 -5.43 4.49
N PHE A 99 -8.46 -5.09 5.75
CA PHE A 99 -8.25 -5.98 6.89
C PHE A 99 -9.17 -7.20 6.84
N ILE A 100 -10.47 -7.02 6.57
CA ILE A 100 -11.41 -8.13 6.41
C ILE A 100 -10.97 -9.04 5.26
N GLY A 101 -10.58 -8.46 4.11
CA GLY A 101 -10.08 -9.23 2.97
C GLY A 101 -8.84 -10.05 3.34
N MET A 102 -7.90 -9.46 4.07
CA MET A 102 -6.70 -10.13 4.57
C MET A 102 -7.05 -11.30 5.51
N VAL A 103 -7.94 -11.09 6.47
CA VAL A 103 -8.37 -12.14 7.43
C VAL A 103 -9.04 -13.32 6.72
N ILE A 104 -9.71 -13.10 5.59
CA ILE A 104 -10.30 -14.18 4.78
C ILE A 104 -9.21 -14.96 3.99
N LEU A 105 -8.11 -14.31 3.63
CA LEU A 105 -7.06 -14.87 2.78
C LEU A 105 -5.94 -15.58 3.55
N ILE A 106 -5.80 -15.31 4.85
CA ILE A 106 -4.88 -16.01 5.77
C ILE A 106 -5.54 -17.31 6.24
#